data_AF-A0ABD5WRI3-F1
#
_entry.id   AF-A0ABD5WRI3-F1
#
_cell.length_a   1.000
_cell.length_b   1.000
_cell.length_c   1.000
_cell.angle_alpha   90.00
_cell.angle_beta   90.00
_cell.angle_gamma   90.00
#
_symmetry.space_group_name_H-M   'P 1'
#
loop_
_entity.id
_entity.type
_entity.pdbx_description
1 polymer ?
#
loop_
_entity_poly.entity_id
_entity_poly.type
_entity_poly.pdbx_seq_one_letter_code
_entity_poly.pdbx_strand_id
1 'polypeptide(L)'
;MTDRNIQVEPIDRPAVEDQEIEIVERKGLGHPDSICDGIAESVSQALANAYLDRVGKVLHYNTDETQLVAGRSDPEFGGGEMLEPIYLLIVGRATKEYDGETIPTETIALEAARDYLGENFPELEFGTDIVVDVKLGEGSGDLKEVFGEDGVTVPMANDTSFGVGHAPLTETEQIVLNAEHRLNGEFADDHPALGQDVKIMGKREGDDIDITVAAAMIDRYVEDRADYDDKVEAVREFVREVAHEYTDRDVSVYVNTADGDGEGEENIYLTTTGTSAEMGDDGSVGRGNRSNGLITPNRSMSMEATSGKNPVNHIGKIYNLLGTEIAESVVAEVEGIRDLRIRLLSQIGRPIDQPHVADAEIVTEDGVTIADIEDDVTDIIDSELADVTSITQRVIDGELSTF
;
A
#
# COMPACT_ATOMS: atom_id res chain seq x y z
N MET A 1 25.74 -5.18 -21.74
CA MET A 1 24.34 -5.22 -22.19
C MET A 1 23.90 -6.66 -22.12
N THR A 2 23.15 -6.97 -21.08
CA THR A 2 22.28 -8.15 -21.05
C THR A 2 21.22 -7.98 -22.14
N ASP A 3 20.86 -9.06 -22.84
CA ASP A 3 19.78 -9.03 -23.84
C ASP A 3 18.40 -9.05 -23.14
N ARG A 4 18.09 -8.05 -22.29
CA ARG A 4 16.77 -7.93 -21.64
C ARG A 4 15.73 -7.48 -22.68
N ASN A 5 14.52 -8.01 -22.58
CA ASN A 5 13.42 -7.65 -23.48
C ASN A 5 12.75 -6.36 -23.02
N ILE A 6 13.40 -5.23 -23.27
CA ILE A 6 12.89 -3.89 -22.97
C ILE A 6 12.23 -3.33 -24.24
N GLN A 7 11.02 -2.81 -24.11
CA GLN A 7 10.28 -2.15 -25.18
C GLN A 7 9.88 -0.74 -24.71
N VAL A 8 10.15 0.27 -25.53
CA VAL A 8 9.74 1.65 -25.28
C VAL A 8 8.78 2.06 -26.40
N GLU A 9 7.54 2.35 -26.03
CA GLU A 9 6.46 2.61 -26.98
C GLU A 9 5.69 3.89 -26.59
N PRO A 10 5.15 4.64 -27.57
CA PRO A 10 4.25 5.74 -27.28
C PRO A 10 2.86 5.23 -26.87
N ILE A 11 2.17 5.95 -25.97
CA ILE A 11 0.75 5.68 -25.68
C ILE A 11 -0.16 6.46 -26.63
N ASP A 12 -1.13 5.78 -27.25
CA ASP A 12 -2.20 6.41 -28.05
C ASP A 12 -3.36 6.91 -27.16
N ARG A 13 -3.04 7.72 -26.15
CA ARG A 13 -4.01 8.38 -25.24
C ARG A 13 -3.39 9.66 -24.66
N PRO A 14 -4.20 10.65 -24.21
CA PRO A 14 -3.68 11.78 -23.45
C PRO A 14 -3.11 11.35 -22.09
N ALA A 15 -2.12 12.10 -21.58
CA ALA A 15 -1.65 11.96 -20.20
C ALA A 15 -2.84 12.03 -19.23
N VAL A 16 -2.79 11.32 -18.10
CA VAL A 16 -3.92 11.33 -17.13
C VAL A 16 -4.28 12.76 -16.69
N GLU A 17 -3.27 13.60 -16.49
CA GLU A 17 -3.41 15.02 -16.17
C GLU A 17 -4.28 15.80 -17.18
N ASP A 18 -4.26 15.40 -18.46
CA ASP A 18 -5.00 16.05 -19.55
C ASP A 18 -6.40 15.42 -19.78
N GLN A 19 -6.78 14.39 -19.00
CA GLN A 19 -8.11 13.78 -19.10
C GLN A 19 -9.16 14.66 -18.42
N GLU A 20 -10.38 14.65 -18.97
CA GLU A 20 -11.52 15.40 -18.42
C GLU A 20 -11.91 14.93 -17.01
N ILE A 21 -11.83 13.62 -16.75
CA ILE A 21 -12.25 13.03 -15.48
C ILE A 21 -11.12 12.17 -14.94
N GLU A 22 -10.76 12.37 -13.68
CA GLU A 22 -9.81 11.55 -12.94
C GLU A 22 -10.36 11.17 -11.57
N ILE A 23 -10.13 9.93 -11.15
CA ILE A 23 -10.53 9.40 -9.85
C ILE A 23 -9.31 8.76 -9.20
N VAL A 24 -9.08 9.09 -7.92
CA VAL A 24 -7.99 8.56 -7.10
C VAL A 24 -8.51 8.25 -5.71
N GLU A 25 -8.25 7.05 -5.20
CA GLU A 25 -8.53 6.67 -3.81
C GLU A 25 -7.23 6.39 -3.07
N ARG A 26 -7.25 6.68 -1.76
CA ARG A 26 -6.32 6.11 -0.81
C ARG A 26 -7.07 5.68 0.44
N LYS A 27 -6.82 4.44 0.85
CA LYS A 27 -7.25 3.89 2.14
C LYS A 27 -6.09 4.02 3.11
N GLY A 28 -6.25 4.85 4.12
CA GLY A 28 -5.21 5.18 5.07
C GLY A 28 -4.89 4.07 6.06
N LEU A 29 -3.95 4.36 6.96
CA LEU A 29 -3.36 3.39 7.88
C LEU A 29 -4.39 2.53 8.63
N GLY A 30 -5.43 3.15 9.17
CA GLY A 30 -6.47 2.49 9.97
C GLY A 30 -7.65 1.92 9.21
N HIS A 31 -7.68 2.04 7.88
CA HIS A 31 -8.71 1.37 7.10
C HIS A 31 -8.55 -0.17 7.23
N PRO A 32 -9.62 -0.95 7.41
CA PRO A 32 -9.53 -2.40 7.67
C PRO A 32 -8.69 -3.20 6.65
N ASP A 33 -8.82 -2.88 5.35
CA ASP A 33 -7.97 -3.48 4.30
C ASP A 33 -6.48 -3.13 4.50
N SER A 34 -6.14 -1.88 4.81
CA SER A 34 -4.77 -1.42 5.04
C SER A 34 -4.16 -1.99 6.32
N ILE A 35 -4.97 -2.21 7.37
CA ILE A 35 -4.55 -2.96 8.57
C ILE A 35 -4.11 -4.38 8.19
N CYS A 36 -4.88 -5.04 7.32
CA CYS A 36 -4.55 -6.38 6.84
C CYS A 36 -3.26 -6.38 6.00
N ASP A 37 -3.08 -5.43 5.09
CA ASP A 37 -1.87 -5.27 4.29
C ASP A 37 -0.64 -5.00 5.18
N GLY A 38 -0.73 -4.04 6.11
CA GLY A 38 0.35 -3.72 7.05
C GLY A 38 0.76 -4.90 7.93
N ILE A 39 -0.20 -5.60 8.55
CA ILE A 39 0.10 -6.80 9.36
C ILE A 39 0.72 -7.91 8.50
N ALA A 40 0.18 -8.17 7.31
CA ALA A 40 0.72 -9.19 6.42
C ALA A 40 2.18 -8.89 6.05
N GLU A 41 2.50 -7.62 5.78
CA GLU A 41 3.87 -7.21 5.47
C GLU A 41 4.81 -7.29 6.67
N SER A 42 4.40 -6.84 7.86
CA SER A 42 5.19 -6.97 9.09
C SER A 42 5.47 -8.43 9.42
N VAL A 43 4.52 -9.34 9.21
CA VAL A 43 4.74 -10.78 9.37
C VAL A 43 5.75 -11.31 8.35
N SER A 44 5.65 -10.88 7.09
CA SER A 44 6.62 -11.24 6.04
C SER A 44 8.04 -10.82 6.40
N GLN A 45 8.22 -9.57 6.86
CA GLN A 45 9.51 -9.05 7.31
C GLN A 45 10.05 -9.83 8.51
N ALA A 46 9.22 -10.08 9.52
CA ALA A 46 9.60 -10.83 10.72
C ALA A 46 10.01 -12.27 10.38
N LEU A 47 9.29 -12.94 9.48
CA LEU A 47 9.65 -14.28 9.00
C LEU A 47 10.97 -14.26 8.21
N ALA A 48 11.16 -13.31 7.30
CA ALA A 48 12.41 -13.18 6.55
C ALA A 48 13.62 -13.01 7.47
N ASN A 49 13.54 -12.08 8.42
CA ASN A 49 14.59 -11.84 9.40
C ASN A 49 14.85 -13.08 10.27
N ALA A 50 13.80 -13.75 10.75
CA ALA A 50 13.96 -14.98 11.52
C ALA A 50 14.63 -16.11 10.73
N TYR A 51 14.37 -16.22 9.42
CA TYR A 51 15.06 -17.19 8.55
C TYR A 51 16.53 -16.83 8.32
N LEU A 52 16.83 -15.55 8.07
CA LEU A 52 18.21 -15.07 7.95
C LEU A 52 19.02 -15.34 9.22
N ASP A 53 18.46 -15.03 10.39
CA ASP A 53 19.13 -15.20 11.69
C ASP A 53 19.41 -16.66 12.04
N ARG A 54 18.48 -17.56 11.70
CA ARG A 54 18.54 -18.97 12.09
C ARG A 54 19.32 -19.83 11.10
N VAL A 55 19.01 -19.65 9.81
CA VAL A 55 19.50 -20.55 8.74
C VAL A 55 20.28 -19.82 7.65
N GLY A 56 20.52 -18.52 7.78
CA GLY A 56 21.40 -17.73 6.90
C GLY A 56 20.80 -17.40 5.53
N LYS A 57 19.53 -17.72 5.29
CA LYS A 57 18.82 -17.43 4.04
C LYS A 57 17.32 -17.35 4.27
N VAL A 58 16.63 -16.56 3.47
CA VAL A 58 15.16 -16.50 3.48
C VAL A 58 14.60 -17.81 2.90
N LEU A 59 13.70 -18.46 3.65
CA LEU A 59 12.99 -19.66 3.20
C LEU A 59 11.65 -19.30 2.56
N HIS A 60 10.99 -20.29 1.97
CA HIS A 60 9.68 -20.09 1.36
C HIS A 60 8.60 -19.80 2.41
N TYR A 61 7.86 -18.71 2.20
CA TYR A 61 6.63 -18.35 2.89
C TYR A 61 5.80 -17.43 1.99
N ASN A 62 4.49 -17.32 2.23
CA ASN A 62 3.61 -16.27 1.72
C ASN A 62 2.48 -16.08 2.73
N THR A 63 2.28 -14.87 3.24
CA THR A 63 1.31 -14.53 4.30
C THR A 63 0.31 -13.48 3.83
N ASP A 64 0.04 -13.45 2.53
CA ASP A 64 -0.74 -12.46 1.80
C ASP A 64 -2.25 -12.76 1.74
N GLU A 65 -2.77 -13.52 2.70
CA GLU A 65 -4.17 -13.97 2.72
C GLU A 65 -4.93 -13.54 4.01
N THR A 66 -4.38 -12.60 4.79
CA THR A 66 -4.98 -12.14 6.07
C THR A 66 -6.39 -11.58 5.88
N GLN A 67 -7.28 -11.92 6.83
CA GLN A 67 -8.67 -11.48 6.89
C GLN A 67 -8.97 -10.84 8.25
N LEU A 68 -9.68 -9.72 8.24
CA LEU A 68 -10.19 -9.03 9.42
C LEU A 68 -11.71 -9.07 9.37
N VAL A 69 -12.30 -9.53 10.47
CA VAL A 69 -13.74 -9.50 10.73
C VAL A 69 -14.00 -8.43 11.77
N ALA A 70 -14.93 -7.55 11.46
CA ALA A 70 -15.23 -6.41 12.30
C ALA A 70 -15.76 -6.81 13.69
N GLY A 71 -15.46 -5.96 14.67
CA GLY A 71 -16.00 -6.05 16.02
C GLY A 71 -17.35 -5.36 16.16
N ARG A 72 -17.66 -4.97 17.39
CA ARG A 72 -18.77 -4.08 17.73
C ARG A 72 -18.36 -3.15 18.86
N SER A 73 -18.56 -1.84 18.70
CA SER A 73 -18.38 -0.83 19.75
C SER A 73 -19.67 -0.08 20.05
N ASP A 74 -19.66 0.69 21.14
CA ASP A 74 -20.67 1.67 21.53
C ASP A 74 -19.98 2.99 21.93
N PRO A 75 -19.46 3.78 20.95
CA PRO A 75 -18.78 5.02 21.23
C PRO A 75 -19.76 6.09 21.69
N GLU A 76 -19.30 6.85 22.67
CA GLU A 76 -20.01 7.96 23.27
C GLU A 76 -19.05 9.14 23.42
N PHE A 77 -19.55 10.37 23.31
CA PHE A 77 -18.72 11.54 23.61
C PHE A 77 -18.09 11.43 25.00
N GLY A 78 -16.77 11.65 25.08
CA GLY A 78 -15.97 11.51 26.30
C GLY A 78 -15.50 10.07 26.58
N GLY A 79 -15.84 9.11 25.73
CA GLY A 79 -15.34 7.73 25.75
C GLY A 79 -16.45 6.69 25.87
N GLY A 80 -16.54 5.78 24.91
CA GLY A 80 -17.41 4.61 24.92
C GLY A 80 -16.66 3.32 25.22
N GLU A 81 -17.17 2.20 24.70
CA GLU A 81 -16.58 0.88 24.94
C GLU A 81 -16.63 -0.08 23.75
N MET A 82 -15.64 -0.96 23.68
CA MET A 82 -15.66 -2.14 22.82
C MET A 82 -16.60 -3.20 23.42
N LEU A 83 -17.60 -3.62 22.64
CA LEU A 83 -18.59 -4.63 23.02
C LEU A 83 -18.19 -6.04 22.55
N GLU A 84 -17.65 -6.12 21.34
CA GLU A 84 -17.16 -7.36 20.71
C GLU A 84 -15.82 -7.07 20.01
N PRO A 85 -14.78 -7.89 20.24
CA PRO A 85 -13.48 -7.65 19.65
C PRO A 85 -13.50 -7.82 18.14
N ILE A 86 -12.66 -7.05 17.47
CA ILE A 86 -12.22 -7.32 16.09
C ILE A 86 -11.55 -8.70 16.08
N TYR A 87 -11.80 -9.51 15.06
CA TYR A 87 -11.12 -10.79 14.88
C TYR A 87 -10.27 -10.76 13.62
N LEU A 88 -8.97 -11.00 13.76
CA LEU A 88 -8.05 -11.05 12.63
C LEU A 88 -7.42 -12.44 12.50
N LEU A 89 -7.48 -13.00 11.30
CA LEU A 89 -6.95 -14.31 10.97
C LEU A 89 -5.83 -14.17 9.93
N ILE A 90 -4.62 -14.50 10.35
CA ILE A 90 -3.44 -14.59 9.48
C ILE A 90 -3.35 -16.00 8.92
N VAL A 91 -3.48 -16.13 7.61
CA VAL A 91 -3.31 -17.40 6.88
C VAL A 91 -2.19 -17.29 5.85
N GLY A 92 -1.80 -18.45 5.31
CA GLY A 92 -0.78 -18.54 4.27
C GLY A 92 0.09 -19.77 4.41
N ARG A 93 1.33 -19.66 3.95
CA ARG A 93 2.36 -20.72 3.98
C ARG A 93 3.62 -20.21 4.66
N ALA A 94 4.27 -21.04 5.46
CA ALA A 94 5.62 -20.78 5.96
C ALA A 94 6.39 -22.09 6.15
N THR A 95 7.71 -22.04 6.00
CA THR A 95 8.59 -23.19 6.25
C THR A 95 8.84 -23.31 7.75
N LYS A 96 8.38 -24.41 8.36
CA LYS A 96 8.43 -24.62 9.83
C LYS A 96 9.61 -25.46 10.29
N GLU A 97 10.17 -26.27 9.39
CA GLU A 97 11.34 -27.08 9.66
C GLU A 97 12.31 -27.01 8.48
N TYR A 98 13.59 -26.79 8.79
CA TYR A 98 14.67 -26.71 7.81
C TYR A 98 15.96 -27.28 8.42
N ASP A 99 16.56 -28.28 7.77
CA ASP A 99 17.79 -28.95 8.23
C ASP A 99 17.81 -29.38 9.72
N GLY A 100 16.64 -29.79 10.23
CA GLY A 100 16.46 -30.22 11.62
C GLY A 100 16.27 -29.08 12.62
N GLU A 101 16.22 -27.84 12.17
CA GLU A 101 15.82 -26.68 12.96
C GLU A 101 14.32 -26.40 12.83
N THR A 102 13.65 -26.19 13.97
CA THR A 102 12.24 -25.79 14.03
C THR A 102 12.12 -24.27 14.12
N ILE A 103 11.42 -23.67 13.17
CA ILE A 103 11.06 -22.25 13.14
C ILE A 103 9.63 -22.08 13.71
N PRO A 104 9.42 -21.30 14.79
CA PRO A 104 8.12 -21.08 15.39
C PRO A 104 7.31 -20.04 14.61
N THR A 105 6.93 -20.37 13.38
CA THR A 105 6.34 -19.43 12.42
C THR A 105 5.09 -18.73 12.94
N GLU A 106 4.21 -19.43 13.64
CA GLU A 106 2.98 -18.87 14.20
C GLU A 106 3.27 -17.91 15.35
N THR A 107 4.27 -18.20 16.19
CA THR A 107 4.68 -17.29 17.27
C THR A 107 5.26 -16.01 16.69
N ILE A 108 6.14 -16.13 15.68
CA ILE A 108 6.72 -14.96 14.98
C ILE A 108 5.63 -14.10 14.36
N ALA A 109 4.66 -14.71 13.67
CA ALA A 109 3.56 -13.98 13.05
C ALA A 109 2.67 -13.27 14.08
N LEU A 110 2.38 -13.92 15.21
CA LEU A 110 1.58 -13.33 16.28
C LEU A 110 2.30 -12.17 16.97
N GLU A 111 3.61 -12.30 17.21
CA GLU A 111 4.45 -11.23 17.77
C GLU A 111 4.52 -10.04 16.81
N ALA A 112 4.78 -10.27 15.52
CA ALA A 112 4.83 -9.21 14.52
C ALA A 112 3.49 -8.46 14.38
N ALA A 113 2.37 -9.18 14.39
CA ALA A 113 1.04 -8.56 14.35
C ALA A 113 0.77 -7.72 15.61
N ARG A 114 1.14 -8.23 16.80
CA ARG A 114 0.99 -7.48 18.06
C ARG A 114 1.83 -6.21 18.05
N ASP A 115 3.08 -6.31 17.61
CA ASP A 115 4.01 -5.17 17.60
C ASP A 115 3.57 -4.12 16.57
N TYR A 116 3.15 -4.53 15.36
CA TYR A 116 2.55 -3.61 14.37
C TYR A 116 1.33 -2.87 14.94
N LEU A 117 0.40 -3.59 15.57
CA LEU A 117 -0.79 -2.99 16.16
C LEU A 117 -0.43 -2.02 17.29
N GLY A 118 0.49 -2.40 18.18
CA GLY A 118 0.93 -1.55 19.30
C GLY A 118 1.70 -0.30 18.86
N GLU A 119 2.37 -0.33 17.72
CA GLU A 119 3.07 0.82 17.14
C GLU A 119 2.12 1.80 16.44
N ASN A 120 1.11 1.29 15.75
CA ASN A 120 0.27 2.10 14.85
C ASN A 120 -1.10 2.47 15.44
N PHE A 121 -1.61 1.71 16.42
CA PHE A 121 -2.97 1.87 16.95
C PHE A 121 -2.96 1.99 18.49
N PRO A 122 -2.57 3.15 19.04
CA PRO A 122 -2.41 3.31 20.49
C PRO A 122 -3.70 3.17 21.29
N GLU A 123 -4.87 3.38 20.66
CA GLU A 123 -6.18 3.25 21.29
C GLU A 123 -6.82 1.86 21.09
N LEU A 124 -6.12 0.91 20.43
CA LEU A 124 -6.61 -0.45 20.19
C LEU A 124 -5.83 -1.48 21.03
N GLU A 125 -6.47 -2.08 22.03
CA GLU A 125 -5.80 -3.04 22.92
C GLU A 125 -5.76 -4.46 22.33
N PHE A 126 -4.55 -4.98 22.12
CA PHE A 126 -4.34 -6.34 21.65
C PHE A 126 -4.78 -7.40 22.68
N GLY A 127 -5.66 -8.31 22.26
CA GLY A 127 -6.20 -9.42 23.04
C GLY A 127 -7.56 -9.15 23.68
N THR A 128 -7.99 -7.89 23.75
CA THR A 128 -9.28 -7.45 24.32
C THR A 128 -10.13 -6.73 23.29
N ASP A 129 -9.56 -5.78 22.54
CA ASP A 129 -10.26 -5.06 21.47
C ASP A 129 -10.05 -5.72 20.10
N ILE A 130 -8.90 -6.37 19.90
CA ILE A 130 -8.60 -7.19 18.74
C ILE A 130 -8.00 -8.54 19.14
N VAL A 131 -8.56 -9.62 18.61
CA VAL A 131 -8.05 -10.99 18.79
C VAL A 131 -7.44 -11.48 17.49
N VAL A 132 -6.15 -11.80 17.53
CA VAL A 132 -5.39 -12.31 16.38
C VAL A 132 -5.22 -13.83 16.48
N ASP A 133 -5.59 -14.56 15.43
CA ASP A 133 -5.29 -15.98 15.25
C ASP A 133 -4.39 -16.20 14.03
N VAL A 134 -3.57 -17.25 14.09
CA VAL A 134 -2.62 -17.59 13.03
C VAL A 134 -2.82 -19.04 12.61
N LYS A 135 -2.95 -19.27 11.30
CA LYS A 135 -3.15 -20.58 10.67
C LYS A 135 -2.27 -20.74 9.43
N LEU A 136 -0.96 -20.79 9.64
CA LEU A 136 0.02 -21.01 8.57
C LEU A 136 0.12 -22.50 8.22
N GLY A 137 -0.03 -22.84 6.94
CA GLY A 137 0.30 -24.16 6.41
C GLY A 137 1.78 -24.30 6.05
N GLU A 138 2.25 -25.52 5.81
CA GLU A 138 3.56 -25.72 5.16
C GLU A 138 3.40 -25.65 3.64
N GLY A 139 4.34 -25.00 2.95
CA GLY A 139 4.37 -24.96 1.49
C GLY A 139 4.62 -26.35 0.89
N SER A 140 4.13 -26.61 -0.32
CA SER A 140 4.48 -27.84 -1.07
C SER A 140 5.99 -27.83 -1.34
N GLY A 141 6.68 -28.91 -0.93
CA GLY A 141 8.14 -29.04 -1.01
C GLY A 141 8.78 -28.93 -2.41
N ASP A 142 7.97 -28.75 -3.46
CA ASP A 142 8.42 -28.66 -4.86
C ASP A 142 9.04 -27.30 -5.21
N LEU A 143 8.81 -26.24 -4.42
CA LEU A 143 9.49 -24.94 -4.61
C LEU A 143 10.90 -24.89 -4.02
N LYS A 144 11.36 -25.97 -3.34
CA LYS A 144 12.70 -26.04 -2.75
C LYS A 144 13.82 -25.94 -3.79
N GLU A 145 13.58 -26.38 -5.04
CA GLU A 145 14.59 -26.36 -6.11
C GLU A 145 14.75 -25.00 -6.82
N VAL A 146 13.91 -24.01 -6.50
CA VAL A 146 14.05 -22.64 -7.03
C VAL A 146 15.09 -21.82 -6.24
N PHE A 147 15.47 -22.29 -5.05
CA PHE A 147 16.47 -21.68 -4.19
C PHE A 147 17.82 -22.38 -4.44
N GLY A 148 18.54 -21.92 -5.45
CA GLY A 148 19.85 -22.48 -5.81
C GLY A 148 20.86 -22.42 -4.66
N GLU A 149 21.56 -23.52 -4.44
CA GLU A 149 22.79 -23.55 -3.65
C GLU A 149 23.96 -22.97 -4.49
N ASP A 150 24.80 -22.17 -3.82
CA ASP A 150 26.08 -21.59 -4.28
C ASP A 150 26.08 -20.32 -5.15
N GLY A 151 26.50 -19.20 -4.54
CA GLY A 151 26.87 -17.94 -5.21
C GLY A 151 25.66 -17.07 -5.57
N VAL A 152 25.84 -15.74 -5.56
CA VAL A 152 24.81 -14.73 -5.88
C VAL A 152 24.17 -15.06 -7.24
N THR A 153 23.11 -15.83 -7.20
CA THR A 153 22.36 -16.27 -8.37
C THR A 153 21.02 -15.55 -8.26
N VAL A 154 20.71 -14.73 -9.26
CA VAL A 154 19.41 -14.06 -9.34
C VAL A 154 18.31 -15.13 -9.20
N PRO A 155 17.35 -14.97 -8.25
CA PRO A 155 16.29 -15.95 -8.04
C PRO A 155 15.50 -16.20 -9.32
N MET A 156 14.93 -17.41 -9.46
CA MET A 156 13.95 -17.65 -10.52
C MET A 156 12.56 -17.25 -10.05
N ALA A 157 11.77 -16.67 -10.95
CA ALA A 157 10.36 -16.34 -10.75
C ALA A 157 9.56 -17.55 -10.25
N ASN A 158 8.86 -17.38 -9.13
CA ASN A 158 7.97 -18.39 -8.56
C ASN A 158 6.68 -18.60 -9.37
N ASP A 159 6.27 -17.60 -10.14
CA ASP A 159 5.02 -17.56 -10.89
C ASP A 159 5.17 -16.75 -12.19
N THR A 160 4.16 -16.85 -13.06
CA THR A 160 3.95 -16.01 -14.23
C THR A 160 2.95 -14.92 -13.87
N SER A 161 3.45 -13.82 -13.34
CA SER A 161 2.68 -12.66 -12.87
C SER A 161 3.23 -11.37 -13.47
N PHE A 162 2.56 -10.26 -13.20
CA PHE A 162 3.01 -8.95 -13.67
C PHE A 162 2.90 -7.88 -12.59
N GLY A 163 3.81 -6.92 -12.67
CA GLY A 163 3.77 -5.69 -11.89
C GLY A 163 3.55 -4.48 -12.79
N VAL A 164 2.93 -3.44 -12.23
CA VAL A 164 2.67 -2.18 -12.94
C VAL A 164 3.09 -1.02 -12.06
N GLY A 165 3.88 -0.10 -12.61
CA GLY A 165 4.20 1.19 -12.00
C GLY A 165 3.90 2.34 -12.95
N HIS A 166 3.79 3.54 -12.43
CA HIS A 166 3.62 4.75 -13.23
C HIS A 166 4.20 5.97 -12.52
N ALA A 167 4.60 6.95 -13.32
CA ALA A 167 5.10 8.25 -12.89
C ALA A 167 4.93 9.28 -14.02
N PRO A 168 5.00 10.59 -13.75
CA PRO A 168 4.84 11.17 -12.42
C PRO A 168 3.40 10.94 -11.91
N LEU A 169 3.22 11.12 -10.61
CA LEU A 169 1.88 11.25 -10.04
C LEU A 169 1.23 12.54 -10.55
N THR A 170 -0.05 12.48 -10.93
CA THR A 170 -0.86 13.66 -11.26
C THR A 170 -1.02 14.58 -10.05
N GLU A 171 -1.52 15.80 -10.27
CA GLU A 171 -1.86 16.70 -9.17
C GLU A 171 -2.88 16.05 -8.22
N THR A 172 -3.93 15.39 -8.74
CA THR A 172 -4.93 14.68 -7.93
C THR A 172 -4.31 13.52 -7.14
N GLU A 173 -3.43 12.72 -7.77
CA GLU A 173 -2.71 11.62 -7.13
C GLU A 173 -1.82 12.13 -5.98
N GLN A 174 -1.10 13.24 -6.19
CA GLN A 174 -0.28 13.88 -5.17
C GLN A 174 -1.12 14.42 -4.00
N ILE A 175 -2.24 15.09 -4.27
CA ILE A 175 -3.12 15.62 -3.22
C ILE A 175 -3.64 14.47 -2.34
N VAL A 176 -4.19 13.42 -2.95
CA VAL A 176 -4.77 12.28 -2.21
C VAL A 176 -3.71 11.55 -1.38
N LEU A 177 -2.53 11.28 -1.94
CA LEU A 177 -1.45 10.61 -1.24
C LEU A 177 -0.95 11.44 -0.04
N ASN A 178 -0.61 12.71 -0.28
CA ASN A 178 0.03 13.54 0.72
C ASN A 178 -0.95 14.00 1.80
N ALA A 179 -2.23 14.24 1.46
CA ALA A 179 -3.23 14.58 2.46
C ALA A 179 -3.43 13.44 3.47
N GLU A 180 -3.48 12.18 3.02
CA GLU A 180 -3.63 11.05 3.94
C GLU A 180 -2.39 10.87 4.82
N HIS A 181 -1.19 10.88 4.23
CA HIS A 181 0.06 10.75 5.00
C HIS A 181 0.23 11.85 6.04
N ARG A 182 -0.11 13.10 5.69
CA ARG A 182 0.03 14.24 6.61
C ARG A 182 -1.08 14.27 7.66
N LEU A 183 -2.29 13.79 7.34
CA LEU A 183 -3.35 13.60 8.33
C LEU A 183 -2.94 12.55 9.38
N ASN A 184 -2.41 11.41 8.95
CA ASN A 184 -1.92 10.34 9.83
C ASN A 184 -0.51 10.57 10.41
N GLY A 185 0.07 11.74 10.17
CA GLY A 185 1.39 12.14 10.65
C GLY A 185 1.36 13.51 11.32
N GLU A 186 1.81 14.53 10.59
CA GLU A 186 1.92 15.93 11.05
C GLU A 186 0.67 16.43 11.78
N PHE A 187 -0.52 16.20 11.23
CA PHE A 187 -1.76 16.69 11.82
C PHE A 187 -2.13 15.93 13.09
N ALA A 188 -1.99 14.60 13.09
CA ALA A 188 -2.34 13.73 14.22
C ALA A 188 -1.51 14.03 15.48
N ASP A 189 -0.27 14.52 15.34
CA ASP A 189 0.59 14.90 16.47
C ASP A 189 -0.06 15.96 17.39
N ASP A 190 -0.82 16.90 16.82
CA ASP A 190 -1.51 17.97 17.56
C ASP A 190 -3.03 17.75 17.66
N HIS A 191 -3.58 16.76 16.95
CA HIS A 191 -5.02 16.46 16.90
C HIS A 191 -5.31 14.99 17.27
N PRO A 192 -5.18 14.62 18.57
CA PRO A 192 -5.31 13.22 19.02
C PRO A 192 -6.70 12.63 18.81
N ALA A 193 -7.69 13.47 18.49
CA ALA A 193 -9.03 13.00 18.16
C ALA A 193 -9.14 12.40 16.77
N LEU A 194 -8.21 12.69 15.85
CA LEU A 194 -8.19 12.03 14.55
C LEU A 194 -7.67 10.60 14.73
N GLY A 195 -8.53 9.62 14.44
CA GLY A 195 -8.17 8.21 14.36
C GLY A 195 -7.40 7.88 13.10
N GLN A 196 -6.74 6.72 13.10
CA GLN A 196 -5.88 6.28 12.00
C GLN A 196 -6.65 5.93 10.72
N ASP A 197 -7.95 5.63 10.83
CA ASP A 197 -8.81 5.36 9.68
C ASP A 197 -9.25 6.64 8.98
N VAL A 198 -8.42 7.01 8.00
CA VAL A 198 -8.63 8.11 7.08
C VAL A 198 -8.69 7.55 5.67
N LYS A 199 -9.81 7.72 4.98
CA LYS A 199 -9.96 7.37 3.56
C LYS A 199 -10.18 8.64 2.76
N ILE A 200 -9.39 8.82 1.70
CA ILE A 200 -9.48 9.98 0.82
C ILE A 200 -9.84 9.54 -0.58
N MET A 201 -10.87 10.19 -1.14
CA MET A 201 -11.30 10.05 -2.53
C MET A 201 -11.14 11.41 -3.21
N GLY A 202 -10.27 11.49 -4.21
CA GLY A 202 -10.17 12.61 -5.14
C GLY A 202 -10.94 12.32 -6.41
N LYS A 203 -11.75 13.29 -6.85
CA LYS A 203 -12.40 13.30 -8.15
C LYS A 203 -12.14 14.65 -8.81
N ARG A 204 -11.45 14.64 -9.95
CA ARG A 204 -11.25 15.82 -10.79
C ARG A 204 -12.19 15.76 -11.99
N GLU A 205 -12.89 16.86 -12.27
CA GLU A 205 -13.67 17.10 -13.48
C GLU A 205 -13.20 18.42 -14.10
N GLY A 206 -12.38 18.37 -15.15
CA GLY A 206 -11.72 19.54 -15.72
C GLY A 206 -10.79 20.22 -14.71
N ASP A 207 -11.12 21.46 -14.35
CA ASP A 207 -10.38 22.30 -13.39
C ASP A 207 -10.99 22.27 -11.98
N ASP A 208 -12.03 21.48 -11.74
CA ASP A 208 -12.65 21.32 -10.42
C ASP A 208 -12.22 19.99 -9.78
N ILE A 209 -11.67 20.04 -8.56
CA ILE A 209 -11.26 18.86 -7.77
C ILE A 209 -12.13 18.78 -6.51
N ASP A 210 -12.90 17.70 -6.40
CA ASP A 210 -13.59 17.33 -5.16
C ASP A 210 -12.73 16.32 -4.38
N ILE A 211 -12.34 16.68 -3.16
CA ILE A 211 -11.69 15.79 -2.20
C ILE A 211 -12.69 15.41 -1.12
N THR A 212 -13.04 14.13 -1.03
CA THR A 212 -13.89 13.58 0.03
C THR A 212 -13.04 12.79 1.01
N VAL A 213 -13.09 13.17 2.28
CA VAL A 213 -12.37 12.55 3.40
C VAL A 213 -13.38 11.86 4.31
N ALA A 214 -13.19 10.58 4.58
CA ALA A 214 -13.80 9.90 5.72
C ALA A 214 -12.72 9.76 6.79
N ALA A 215 -12.93 10.35 7.96
CA ALA A 215 -11.93 10.49 9.02
C ALA A 215 -12.56 10.12 10.37
N ALA A 216 -12.09 8.99 10.93
CA ALA A 216 -12.52 8.50 12.26
C ALA A 216 -12.21 9.53 13.33
N MET A 217 -13.19 9.84 14.18
CA MET A 217 -12.95 10.63 15.37
C MET A 217 -13.00 9.74 16.61
N ILE A 218 -11.96 9.79 17.43
CA ILE A 218 -11.83 8.99 18.64
C ILE A 218 -12.63 9.63 19.77
N ASP A 219 -13.60 8.89 20.28
CA ASP A 219 -14.67 9.32 21.17
C ASP A 219 -14.22 10.00 22.48
N ARG A 220 -13.14 9.50 23.07
CA ARG A 220 -12.57 9.98 24.34
C ARG A 220 -12.00 11.39 24.24
N TYR A 221 -11.69 11.83 23.02
CA TYR A 221 -11.15 13.16 22.73
C TYR A 221 -12.22 14.12 22.22
N VAL A 222 -13.49 13.71 22.17
CA VAL A 222 -14.61 14.52 21.68
C VAL A 222 -15.64 14.71 22.80
N GLU A 223 -15.84 15.96 23.23
CA GLU A 223 -16.69 16.28 24.39
C GLU A 223 -18.19 16.29 24.07
N ASP A 224 -18.55 16.77 22.88
CA ASP A 224 -19.92 16.85 22.38
C ASP A 224 -19.94 17.06 20.86
N ARG A 225 -21.14 17.26 20.29
CA ARG A 225 -21.32 17.48 18.85
C ARG A 225 -20.62 18.73 18.33
N ALA A 226 -20.58 19.83 19.10
CA ALA A 226 -19.94 21.05 18.62
C ALA A 226 -18.42 20.85 18.52
N ASP A 227 -17.84 20.17 19.51
CA ASP A 227 -16.43 19.81 19.50
C ASP A 227 -16.07 18.80 18.38
N TYR A 228 -16.97 17.88 18.05
CA TYR A 228 -16.85 17.03 16.86
C TYR A 228 -16.81 17.85 15.56
N ASP A 229 -17.77 18.76 15.38
CA ASP A 229 -17.87 19.59 14.17
C ASP A 229 -16.63 20.49 14.01
N ASP A 230 -16.10 21.04 15.11
CA ASP A 230 -14.87 21.84 15.13
C ASP A 230 -13.65 21.02 14.67
N LYS A 231 -13.54 19.75 15.10
CA LYS A 231 -12.47 18.83 14.66
C LYS A 231 -12.61 18.43 13.20
N VAL A 232 -13.83 18.19 12.73
CA VAL A 232 -14.12 17.92 11.31
C VAL A 232 -13.75 19.13 10.43
N GLU A 233 -14.02 20.35 10.88
CA GLU A 233 -13.60 21.56 10.16
C GLU A 233 -12.08 21.71 10.15
N ALA A 234 -11.37 21.39 11.24
CA ALA A 234 -9.91 21.40 11.26
C ALA A 234 -9.30 20.45 10.22
N VAL A 235 -9.84 19.23 10.06
CA VAL A 235 -9.45 18.29 8.99
C VAL A 235 -9.72 18.90 7.61
N ARG A 236 -10.88 19.53 7.43
CA ARG A 236 -11.27 20.17 6.15
C ARG A 236 -10.30 21.29 5.77
N GLU A 237 -9.98 22.18 6.70
CA GLU A 237 -9.06 23.29 6.48
C GLU A 237 -7.66 22.77 6.16
N PHE A 238 -7.16 21.79 6.92
CA PHE A 238 -5.85 21.19 6.69
C PHE A 238 -5.74 20.56 5.30
N VAL A 239 -6.69 19.71 4.91
CA VAL A 239 -6.67 19.06 3.59
C VAL A 239 -6.78 20.09 2.45
N ARG A 240 -7.53 21.18 2.65
CA ARG A 240 -7.59 22.28 1.68
C ARG A 240 -6.22 22.97 1.54
N GLU A 241 -5.53 23.22 2.65
CA GLU A 241 -4.18 23.80 2.63
C GLU A 241 -3.19 22.89 1.90
N VAL A 242 -3.18 21.59 2.22
CA VAL A 242 -2.35 20.59 1.52
C VAL A 242 -2.67 20.59 0.03
N ALA A 243 -3.95 20.60 -0.36
CA ALA A 243 -4.33 20.55 -1.76
C ALA A 243 -3.76 21.74 -2.57
N HIS A 244 -3.79 22.95 -2.00
CA HIS A 244 -3.26 24.15 -2.64
C HIS A 244 -1.73 24.19 -2.77
N GLU A 245 -1.00 23.26 -2.14
CA GLU A 245 0.44 23.09 -2.38
C GLU A 245 0.73 22.39 -3.72
N TYR A 246 -0.23 21.62 -4.25
CA TYR A 246 -0.05 20.78 -5.44
C TYR A 246 -0.83 21.26 -6.67
N THR A 247 -1.80 22.16 -6.51
CA THR A 247 -2.64 22.62 -7.62
C THR A 247 -3.11 24.06 -7.50
N ASP A 248 -3.23 24.73 -8.65
CA ASP A 248 -3.89 26.02 -8.83
C ASP A 248 -5.38 25.87 -9.22
N ARG A 249 -5.90 24.64 -9.32
CA ARG A 249 -7.30 24.32 -9.66
C ARG A 249 -8.28 24.67 -8.54
N ASP A 250 -9.56 24.69 -8.87
CA ASP A 250 -10.63 24.92 -7.90
C ASP A 250 -10.83 23.65 -7.05
N VAL A 251 -10.54 23.71 -5.73
CA VAL A 251 -10.62 22.56 -4.83
C VAL A 251 -11.78 22.71 -3.84
N SER A 252 -12.64 21.70 -3.78
CA SER A 252 -13.69 21.54 -2.76
C SER A 252 -13.37 20.35 -1.86
N VAL A 253 -13.38 20.57 -0.54
CA VAL A 253 -13.08 19.53 0.46
C VAL A 253 -14.33 19.22 1.27
N TYR A 254 -14.71 17.94 1.31
CA TYR A 254 -15.81 17.40 2.09
C TYR A 254 -15.26 16.40 3.10
N VAL A 255 -15.75 16.45 4.34
CA VAL A 255 -15.30 15.56 5.42
C VAL A 255 -16.54 14.93 6.04
N ASN A 256 -16.51 13.62 6.25
CA ASN A 256 -17.56 12.82 6.87
C ASN A 256 -18.96 13.09 6.32
N THR A 257 -19.09 13.01 4.99
CA THR A 257 -20.33 13.34 4.25
C THR A 257 -21.57 12.51 4.61
N ALA A 258 -21.40 11.43 5.38
CA ALA A 258 -22.50 10.60 5.88
C ALA A 258 -23.07 11.12 7.22
N ASP A 259 -22.45 12.13 7.84
CA ASP A 259 -22.91 12.68 9.11
C ASP A 259 -24.26 13.38 8.96
N GLY A 260 -25.10 13.21 9.98
CA GLY A 260 -26.39 13.89 10.09
C GLY A 260 -26.23 15.38 10.38
N ASP A 261 -27.21 16.18 9.95
CA ASP A 261 -27.27 17.64 10.13
C ASP A 261 -27.69 18.09 11.54
N GLY A 262 -27.93 17.13 12.45
CA GLY A 262 -28.36 17.39 13.83
C GLY A 262 -29.87 17.67 13.98
N GLU A 263 -30.65 17.72 12.89
CA GLU A 263 -32.11 17.89 12.93
C GLU A 263 -32.85 16.53 12.97
N GLY A 264 -32.46 15.67 13.92
CA GLY A 264 -33.10 14.37 14.18
C GLY A 264 -32.33 13.16 13.63
N GLU A 265 -31.21 13.38 12.96
CA GLU A 265 -30.20 12.37 12.62
C GLU A 265 -28.90 12.68 13.39
N GLU A 266 -28.58 11.83 14.37
CA GLU A 266 -27.41 11.99 15.26
C GLU A 266 -26.18 11.19 14.78
N ASN A 267 -26.26 10.56 13.61
CA ASN A 267 -25.17 9.73 13.10
C ASN A 267 -23.95 10.61 12.81
N ILE A 268 -22.82 10.27 13.43
CA ILE A 268 -21.52 10.88 13.20
C ILE A 268 -20.47 9.77 13.13
N TYR A 269 -19.37 10.00 12.43
CA TYR A 269 -18.27 9.05 12.32
C TYR A 269 -17.37 9.08 13.58
N LEU A 270 -17.91 8.58 14.69
CA LEU A 270 -17.26 8.46 16.00
C LEU A 270 -16.85 6.99 16.26
N THR A 271 -15.67 6.79 16.83
CA THR A 271 -15.06 5.47 17.09
C THR A 271 -14.40 5.45 18.46
N THR A 272 -14.25 4.29 19.08
CA THR A 272 -13.52 4.12 20.35
C THR A 272 -12.02 3.95 20.15
N THR A 273 -11.62 3.33 19.04
CA THR A 273 -10.24 2.86 18.76
C THR A 273 -9.58 3.58 17.59
N GLY A 274 -10.31 4.44 16.87
CA GLY A 274 -9.79 5.20 15.72
C GLY A 274 -9.82 4.46 14.38
N THR A 275 -10.48 3.29 14.30
CA THR A 275 -10.69 2.53 13.06
C THR A 275 -12.16 2.15 12.88
N SER A 276 -12.69 2.04 11.66
CA SER A 276 -14.03 1.47 11.45
C SER A 276 -14.13 -0.04 11.68
N ALA A 277 -13.00 -0.73 11.84
CA ALA A 277 -12.96 -2.16 12.12
C ALA A 277 -13.75 -2.54 13.39
N GLU A 278 -13.92 -1.64 14.35
CA GLU A 278 -14.77 -1.87 15.54
C GLU A 278 -16.28 -1.85 15.26
N MET A 279 -16.71 -1.45 14.06
CA MET A 279 -18.11 -1.11 13.75
C MET A 279 -18.67 -1.72 12.46
N GLY A 280 -18.23 -2.93 12.10
CA GLY A 280 -18.85 -3.69 11.02
C GLY A 280 -18.14 -3.62 9.66
N ASP A 281 -17.02 -2.92 9.54
CA ASP A 281 -16.20 -2.95 8.32
C ASP A 281 -15.12 -4.05 8.39
N ASP A 282 -15.25 -5.05 7.51
CA ASP A 282 -14.28 -6.12 7.34
C ASP A 282 -13.09 -5.66 6.47
N GLY A 283 -11.96 -6.37 6.60
CA GLY A 283 -10.73 -6.06 5.84
C GLY A 283 -10.06 -7.31 5.28
N SER A 284 -9.31 -7.16 4.19
CA SER A 284 -8.46 -8.24 3.69
C SER A 284 -7.29 -7.75 2.83
N VAL A 285 -6.21 -8.53 2.81
CA VAL A 285 -5.00 -8.22 2.04
C VAL A 285 -5.32 -8.02 0.56
N GLY A 286 -4.71 -7.01 -0.06
CA GLY A 286 -4.79 -6.74 -1.49
C GLY A 286 -6.08 -6.08 -1.95
N ARG A 287 -6.97 -5.71 -1.03
CA ARG A 287 -8.21 -4.96 -1.30
C ARG A 287 -8.06 -3.45 -1.10
N GLY A 288 -6.91 -3.03 -0.60
CA GLY A 288 -6.51 -1.65 -0.43
C GLY A 288 -5.81 -1.07 -1.65
N ASN A 289 -4.87 -0.19 -1.36
CA ASN A 289 -4.04 0.54 -2.31
C ASN A 289 -3.14 -0.39 -3.15
N ARG A 290 -2.52 0.14 -4.20
CA ARG A 290 -1.44 -0.53 -4.94
C ARG A 290 -0.08 -0.18 -4.33
N SER A 291 1.00 -0.74 -4.87
CA SER A 291 2.38 -0.55 -4.35
C SER A 291 2.84 0.91 -4.24
N ASN A 292 2.24 1.81 -5.02
CA ASN A 292 2.54 3.24 -5.00
C ASN A 292 1.68 4.02 -3.97
N GLY A 293 0.86 3.34 -3.17
CA GLY A 293 0.03 4.00 -2.17
C GLY A 293 -1.38 4.38 -2.62
N LEU A 294 -1.78 4.13 -3.87
CA LEU A 294 -3.03 4.67 -4.43
C LEU A 294 -3.86 3.61 -5.17
N ILE A 295 -5.15 3.92 -5.34
CA ILE A 295 -6.06 3.23 -6.27
C ILE A 295 -6.41 4.23 -7.37
N THR A 296 -5.91 3.98 -8.58
CA THR A 296 -5.96 4.94 -9.70
C THR A 296 -6.62 4.31 -10.93
N PRO A 297 -7.97 4.25 -11.00
CA PRO A 297 -8.69 3.67 -12.13
C PRO A 297 -8.37 4.30 -13.50
N ASN A 298 -7.84 5.52 -13.54
CA ASN A 298 -7.35 6.16 -14.77
C ASN A 298 -5.97 5.64 -15.23
N ARG A 299 -5.25 4.92 -14.36
CA ARG A 299 -3.98 4.24 -14.63
C ARG A 299 -4.22 2.74 -14.79
N SER A 300 -3.19 2.03 -15.24
CA SER A 300 -3.18 0.57 -15.18
C SER A 300 -2.68 0.11 -13.82
N MET A 301 -3.28 -0.95 -13.30
CA MET A 301 -2.93 -1.51 -12.00
C MET A 301 -2.76 -3.02 -12.10
N SER A 302 -1.86 -3.57 -11.28
CA SER A 302 -1.84 -5.00 -11.01
C SER A 302 -2.86 -5.38 -9.94
N MET A 303 -3.48 -6.54 -10.11
CA MET A 303 -4.35 -7.14 -9.09
C MET A 303 -3.56 -7.97 -8.07
N GLU A 304 -2.26 -8.16 -8.29
CA GLU A 304 -1.38 -8.80 -7.33
C GLU A 304 -1.30 -7.97 -6.05
N ALA A 305 -1.70 -8.56 -4.92
CA ALA A 305 -1.34 -8.01 -3.62
C ALA A 305 0.18 -8.06 -3.46
N THR A 306 0.78 -7.07 -2.83
CA THR A 306 2.23 -6.98 -2.58
C THR A 306 2.57 -7.40 -1.16
N SER A 307 1.76 -6.98 -0.19
CA SER A 307 1.98 -7.21 1.24
C SER A 307 1.91 -8.69 1.62
N GLY A 308 2.86 -9.15 2.43
CA GLY A 308 2.92 -10.53 2.94
C GLY A 308 3.54 -11.55 1.99
N LYS A 309 3.78 -11.20 0.72
CA LYS A 309 4.47 -12.07 -0.23
C LYS A 309 5.98 -12.11 0.01
N ASN A 310 6.60 -13.24 -0.32
CA ASN A 310 8.04 -13.43 -0.21
C ASN A 310 8.83 -12.42 -1.08
N PRO A 311 9.78 -11.67 -0.50
CA PRO A 311 10.52 -10.64 -1.24
C PRO A 311 11.67 -11.20 -2.09
N VAL A 312 11.95 -12.51 -2.07
CA VAL A 312 13.06 -13.12 -2.82
C VAL A 312 12.68 -13.46 -4.25
N ASN A 313 11.52 -14.09 -4.45
CA ASN A 313 11.15 -14.63 -5.75
C ASN A 313 9.68 -14.44 -6.13
N HIS A 314 8.87 -13.78 -5.28
CA HIS A 314 7.47 -13.55 -5.60
C HIS A 314 7.29 -12.36 -6.54
N ILE A 315 7.02 -12.64 -7.80
CA ILE A 315 6.95 -11.63 -8.86
C ILE A 315 5.87 -10.58 -8.59
N GLY A 316 4.68 -11.01 -8.15
CA GLY A 316 3.60 -10.08 -7.81
C GLY A 316 4.01 -8.98 -6.81
N LYS A 317 5.00 -9.22 -5.94
CA LYS A 317 5.56 -8.19 -5.06
C LYS A 317 6.68 -7.42 -5.75
N ILE A 318 7.73 -8.14 -6.16
CA ILE A 318 8.97 -7.56 -6.66
C ILE A 318 8.73 -6.66 -7.87
N TYR A 319 7.91 -7.09 -8.84
CA TYR A 319 7.68 -6.31 -10.05
C TYR A 319 6.75 -5.11 -9.86
N ASN A 320 5.86 -5.12 -8.86
CA ASN A 320 5.07 -3.94 -8.54
C ASN A 320 5.94 -2.88 -7.84
N LEU A 321 6.80 -3.29 -6.91
CA LEU A 321 7.78 -2.39 -6.28
C LEU A 321 8.77 -1.85 -7.31
N LEU A 322 9.47 -2.75 -8.02
CA LEU A 322 10.45 -2.36 -9.03
C LEU A 322 9.84 -1.54 -10.17
N GLY A 323 8.64 -1.89 -10.63
CA GLY A 323 7.97 -1.13 -11.69
C GLY A 323 7.65 0.31 -11.26
N THR A 324 7.34 0.51 -9.98
CA THR A 324 7.12 1.85 -9.41
C THR A 324 8.44 2.63 -9.38
N GLU A 325 9.51 2.03 -8.85
CA GLU A 325 10.83 2.67 -8.79
C GLU A 325 11.40 2.99 -10.16
N ILE A 326 11.30 2.07 -11.12
CA ILE A 326 11.71 2.34 -12.51
C ILE A 326 10.98 3.56 -13.07
N ALA A 327 9.66 3.66 -12.85
CA ALA A 327 8.89 4.77 -13.37
C ALA A 327 9.35 6.10 -12.76
N GLU A 328 9.57 6.12 -11.45
CA GLU A 328 10.08 7.29 -10.72
C GLU A 328 11.50 7.68 -11.17
N SER A 329 12.43 6.73 -11.26
CA SER A 329 13.80 6.95 -11.74
C SER A 329 13.81 7.52 -13.15
N VAL A 330 13.04 6.93 -14.08
CA VAL A 330 12.96 7.41 -15.46
C VAL A 330 12.45 8.85 -15.54
N VAL A 331 11.36 9.18 -14.85
CA VAL A 331 10.78 10.54 -14.89
C VAL A 331 11.68 11.56 -14.18
N ALA A 332 12.46 11.14 -13.18
CA ALA A 332 13.41 12.01 -12.49
C ALA A 332 14.64 12.34 -13.33
N GLU A 333 15.08 11.43 -14.20
CA GLU A 333 16.33 11.56 -14.97
C GLU A 333 16.13 11.96 -16.44
N VAL A 334 14.95 11.69 -17.01
CA VAL A 334 14.64 11.93 -18.43
C VAL A 334 13.59 13.03 -18.57
N GLU A 335 14.00 14.18 -19.11
CA GLU A 335 13.12 15.31 -19.39
C GLU A 335 12.14 15.02 -20.54
N GLY A 336 10.99 15.71 -20.55
CA GLY A 336 10.03 15.63 -21.66
C GLY A 336 9.02 14.49 -21.56
N ILE A 337 8.94 13.80 -20.41
CA ILE A 337 7.93 12.77 -20.12
C ILE A 337 6.77 13.38 -19.34
N ARG A 338 5.54 13.22 -19.84
CA ARG A 338 4.31 13.70 -19.19
C ARG A 338 3.55 12.61 -18.45
N ASP A 339 3.63 11.37 -18.93
CA ASP A 339 2.97 10.20 -18.34
C ASP A 339 3.76 8.96 -18.77
N LEU A 340 4.20 8.15 -17.82
CA LEU A 340 4.93 6.91 -18.03
C LEU A 340 4.21 5.78 -17.31
N ARG A 341 4.06 4.65 -18.00
CA ARG A 341 3.64 3.38 -17.43
C ARG A 341 4.72 2.32 -17.67
N ILE A 342 5.09 1.61 -16.62
CA ILE A 342 5.96 0.44 -16.67
C ILE A 342 5.13 -0.82 -16.41
N ARG A 343 5.24 -1.82 -17.29
CA ARG A 343 4.70 -3.17 -17.08
C ARG A 343 5.82 -4.19 -17.15
N LEU A 344 6.02 -4.92 -16.07
CA LEU A 344 6.97 -6.02 -16.01
C LEU A 344 6.19 -7.33 -15.97
N LEU A 345 6.44 -8.23 -16.91
CA LEU A 345 5.80 -9.57 -16.95
C LEU A 345 6.87 -10.63 -16.75
N SER A 346 6.69 -11.51 -15.77
CA SER A 346 7.57 -12.68 -15.61
C SER A 346 7.10 -13.87 -16.43
N GLN A 347 7.96 -14.87 -16.50
CA GLN A 347 7.57 -16.24 -16.82
C GLN A 347 8.16 -17.15 -15.74
N ILE A 348 7.33 -18.03 -15.17
CA ILE A 348 7.75 -18.95 -14.10
C ILE A 348 9.03 -19.72 -14.52
N GLY A 349 10.00 -19.78 -13.61
CA GLY A 349 11.29 -20.44 -13.84
C GLY A 349 12.32 -19.64 -14.66
N ARG A 350 12.05 -18.36 -14.99
CA ARG A 350 13.05 -17.42 -15.52
C ARG A 350 13.70 -16.60 -14.39
N PRO A 351 14.95 -16.14 -14.55
CA PRO A 351 15.55 -15.19 -13.60
C PRO A 351 14.69 -13.95 -13.44
N ILE A 352 14.52 -13.46 -12.21
CA ILE A 352 13.67 -12.29 -11.95
C ILE A 352 14.21 -11.00 -12.58
N ASP A 353 15.52 -10.92 -12.88
CA ASP A 353 16.13 -9.81 -13.62
C ASP A 353 15.92 -9.91 -15.14
N GLN A 354 15.30 -10.99 -15.64
CA GLN A 354 15.02 -11.20 -17.06
C GLN A 354 13.52 -11.38 -17.29
N PRO A 355 12.73 -10.30 -17.18
CA PRO A 355 11.30 -10.35 -17.44
C PRO A 355 11.05 -10.84 -18.87
N HIS A 356 9.93 -11.53 -19.06
CA HIS A 356 9.45 -11.91 -20.38
C HIS A 356 9.20 -10.67 -21.25
N VAL A 357 8.80 -9.55 -20.64
CA VAL A 357 8.88 -8.20 -21.21
C VAL A 357 8.94 -7.16 -20.09
N ALA A 358 9.79 -6.14 -20.29
CA ALA A 358 9.73 -4.86 -19.59
C ALA A 358 9.23 -3.81 -20.59
N ASP A 359 7.99 -3.38 -20.40
CA ASP A 359 7.27 -2.55 -21.35
C ASP A 359 7.06 -1.15 -20.76
N ALA A 360 7.68 -0.15 -21.39
CA ALA A 360 7.60 1.25 -21.03
C ALA A 360 6.74 2.00 -22.05
N GLU A 361 5.60 2.47 -21.59
CA GLU A 361 4.62 3.17 -22.40
C GLU A 361 4.59 4.65 -22.00
N ILE A 362 4.86 5.56 -22.95
CA ILE A 362 5.17 6.97 -22.66
C ILE A 362 4.27 7.95 -23.42
N VAL A 363 3.79 8.98 -22.74
CA VAL A 363 3.29 10.23 -23.33
C VAL A 363 4.35 11.30 -23.14
N THR A 364 4.79 11.93 -24.23
CA THR A 364 5.84 12.95 -24.22
C THR A 364 5.27 14.36 -24.27
N GLU A 365 6.10 15.35 -23.93
CA GLU A 365 5.83 16.76 -24.18
C GLU A 365 5.82 17.09 -25.67
N ASP A 366 5.14 18.19 -26.03
CA ASP A 366 5.12 18.69 -27.40
C ASP A 366 6.55 18.98 -27.90
N GLY A 367 6.95 18.27 -28.96
CA GLY A 367 8.26 18.42 -29.58
C GLY A 367 9.32 17.41 -29.14
N VAL A 368 8.99 16.53 -28.19
CA VAL A 368 9.82 15.38 -27.81
C VAL A 368 9.25 14.11 -28.44
N THR A 369 10.08 13.35 -29.14
CA THR A 369 9.70 12.05 -29.71
C THR A 369 10.27 10.91 -28.87
N ILE A 370 9.66 9.72 -28.96
CA ILE A 370 10.20 8.52 -28.26
C ILE A 370 11.66 8.28 -28.63
N ALA A 371 12.02 8.44 -29.91
CA ALA A 371 13.39 8.24 -30.38
C ALA A 371 14.41 9.21 -29.75
N ASP A 372 13.97 10.35 -29.19
CA ASP A 372 14.86 11.29 -28.52
C ASP A 372 15.25 10.81 -27.11
N ILE A 373 14.43 9.95 -26.48
CA ILE A 373 14.57 9.51 -25.08
C ILE A 373 14.72 7.99 -24.91
N GLU A 374 14.53 7.21 -25.97
CA GLU A 374 14.48 5.73 -25.94
C GLU A 374 15.74 5.09 -25.32
N ASP A 375 16.93 5.59 -25.68
CA ASP A 375 18.20 5.06 -25.18
C ASP A 375 18.34 5.29 -23.66
N ASP A 376 18.05 6.51 -23.18
CA ASP A 376 18.16 6.87 -21.76
C ASP A 376 17.13 6.08 -20.91
N VAL A 377 15.89 5.97 -21.38
CA VAL A 377 14.84 5.16 -20.73
C VAL A 377 15.26 3.69 -20.66
N THR A 378 15.79 3.14 -21.76
CA THR A 378 16.22 1.74 -21.82
C THR A 378 17.38 1.46 -20.86
N ASP A 379 18.35 2.37 -20.78
CA ASP A 379 19.51 2.24 -19.90
C ASP A 379 19.11 2.26 -18.42
N ILE A 380 18.16 3.11 -18.02
CA ILE A 380 17.63 3.16 -16.65
C ILE A 380 16.89 1.84 -16.33
N ILE A 381 15.99 1.39 -17.20
CA ILE A 381 15.25 0.12 -17.01
C ILE A 381 16.22 -1.07 -16.89
N ASP A 382 17.26 -1.15 -17.73
CA ASP A 382 18.25 -2.23 -17.67
C ASP A 382 19.08 -2.18 -16.37
N SER A 383 19.41 -0.98 -15.88
CA SER A 383 20.12 -0.77 -14.62
C SER A 383 19.30 -1.24 -13.42
N GLU A 384 18.04 -0.80 -13.32
CA GLU A 384 17.13 -1.18 -12.23
C GLU A 384 16.84 -2.69 -12.24
N LEU A 385 16.64 -3.29 -13.42
CA LEU A 385 16.51 -4.75 -13.54
C LEU A 385 17.78 -5.49 -13.12
N ALA A 386 18.97 -4.94 -13.39
CA ALA A 386 20.22 -5.53 -12.95
C ALA A 386 20.39 -5.52 -11.43
N ASP A 387 19.78 -4.56 -10.75
CA ASP A 387 19.80 -4.43 -9.29
C ASP A 387 18.53 -4.97 -8.61
N VAL A 388 17.67 -5.73 -9.30
CA VAL A 388 16.38 -6.23 -8.76
C VAL A 388 16.48 -6.93 -7.39
N THR A 389 17.64 -7.50 -7.05
CA THR A 389 17.85 -8.13 -5.74
C THR A 389 17.95 -7.12 -4.58
N SER A 390 18.21 -5.85 -4.85
CA SER A 390 18.18 -4.79 -3.82
C SER A 390 16.77 -4.59 -3.26
N ILE A 391 15.72 -4.78 -4.09
CA ILE A 391 14.31 -4.82 -3.63
C ILE A 391 14.14 -5.79 -2.48
N THR A 392 14.73 -6.99 -2.58
CA THR A 392 14.61 -8.00 -1.51
C THR A 392 15.14 -7.48 -0.18
N GLN A 393 16.34 -6.91 -0.17
CA GLN A 393 16.96 -6.43 1.05
C GLN A 393 16.20 -5.23 1.63
N ARG A 394 15.84 -4.27 0.78
CA ARG A 394 15.12 -3.05 1.18
C ARG A 394 13.72 -3.36 1.73
N VAL A 395 13.03 -4.36 1.20
CA VAL A 395 11.77 -4.85 1.79
C VAL A 395 11.99 -5.46 3.18
N ILE A 396 13.03 -6.31 3.34
CA ILE A 396 13.33 -6.96 4.63
C ILE A 396 13.70 -5.94 5.70
N ASP A 397 14.38 -4.87 5.30
CA ASP A 397 14.80 -3.76 6.15
C ASP A 397 13.67 -2.73 6.41
N GLY A 398 12.51 -2.90 5.77
CA GLY A 398 11.35 -2.01 5.94
C GLY A 398 11.49 -0.65 5.24
N GLU A 399 12.37 -0.54 4.24
CA GLU A 399 12.67 0.71 3.52
C GLU A 399 11.69 0.99 2.36
N LEU A 400 10.86 0.01 1.98
CA LEU A 400 9.91 0.11 0.88
C LEU A 400 8.46 -0.04 1.38
N SER A 401 7.60 0.93 1.03
CA SER A 401 6.16 0.75 1.19
C SER A 401 5.66 -0.33 0.23
N THR A 402 4.63 -1.05 0.65
CA THR A 402 3.97 -2.06 -0.20
C THR A 402 2.55 -1.70 -0.57
N PHE A 403 1.95 -0.67 0.02
CA PHE A 403 0.59 -0.21 -0.21
C PHE A 403 0.43 1.27 0.16
#